data_AF-A0A8H3IAE6-F1
#
_entry.id   AF-A0A8H3IAE6-F1
#
_cell.length_a   1.000
_cell.length_b   1.000
_cell.length_c   1.000
_cell.angle_alpha   90.00
_cell.angle_beta   90.00
_cell.angle_gamma   90.00
#
_symmetry.space_group_name_H-M   'P 1'
#
loop_
_entity.id
_entity.type
_entity.pdbx_description
1 polymer ?
#
loop_
_entity_poly.entity_id
_entity_poly.type
_entity_poly.pdbx_seq_one_letter_code
_entity_poly.pdbx_strand_id
1 'polypeptide(L)'
;MDLQTLSSALPIPKPSLLTLPLELRNEIYRHLLSTRLTRLELGLGLARYDLQLAILATNRQIHDEGTAILRENKFISIVTSWTSFKQDILVQGKFPTIVEGQIHDTVRLPAPYMIVVLDFMGGDSNPDVFYDYLTCLDDLPHLCRLLFYASCQFGNFTVLMNITLAIHDPSGEPKTVVPKKLQEELMMPFAVLKGLGQLTVKGARNNAVEKGLRKAMKIPNPTAAEYLESAAKLKDAGNVAFKAGDYRGSIRSYIQAYEAMHFIVEDKRFAIMLDGYFASSPLIGGRFKGQRGDLVRHHLGSQLNWNILQAYLKMEDWEQAYLWGERAISDFEHMDVQQSIVDGTPNLVTSAEKAKVYWRMAVASKALDRRQVWVRSLMKAYSFAPHDVAIQREMEALERRLEKGELVI
;
A
#
# COMPACT_ATOMS: atom_id res chain seq x y z
N MET A 1 10.31 47.31 -67.60
CA MET A 1 11.02 47.18 -66.31
C MET A 1 9.93 47.23 -65.26
N ASP A 2 9.52 46.09 -64.70
CA ASP A 2 8.74 46.04 -63.46
C ASP A 2 8.87 44.64 -62.86
N LEU A 3 9.87 44.50 -61.99
CA LEU A 3 10.13 43.35 -61.13
C LEU A 3 9.31 43.48 -59.85
N GLN A 4 7.97 43.47 -59.96
CA GLN A 4 7.10 43.71 -58.80
C GLN A 4 5.98 42.68 -58.56
N THR A 5 6.08 41.46 -59.09
CA THR A 5 5.03 40.45 -58.88
C THR A 5 5.55 39.03 -58.62
N LEU A 6 6.41 38.83 -57.61
CA LEU A 6 6.66 37.50 -57.03
C LEU A 6 7.05 37.62 -55.55
N SER A 7 6.13 38.04 -54.70
CA SER A 7 6.26 37.83 -53.25
C SER A 7 4.88 37.62 -52.61
N SER A 8 4.17 36.58 -53.05
CA SER A 8 3.13 35.99 -52.22
C SER A 8 3.81 34.99 -51.29
N ALA A 9 4.25 35.48 -50.12
CA ALA A 9 4.79 34.62 -49.07
C ALA A 9 3.75 33.52 -48.77
N LEU A 10 4.11 32.26 -49.05
CA LEU A 10 3.28 31.11 -48.69
C LEU A 10 2.96 31.20 -47.20
N PRO A 11 1.68 31.04 -46.79
CA PRO A 11 1.31 31.13 -45.39
C PRO A 11 2.10 30.09 -44.60
N ILE A 12 2.85 30.57 -43.59
CA ILE A 12 3.59 29.70 -42.68
C ILE A 12 2.56 28.75 -42.05
N PRO A 13 2.70 27.42 -42.23
CA PRO A 13 1.75 26.48 -41.65
C PRO A 13 1.74 26.68 -40.13
N LYS A 14 0.54 26.77 -39.55
CA LYS A 14 0.41 26.84 -38.09
C LYS A 14 1.10 25.60 -37.49
N PRO A 15 1.93 25.77 -36.45
CA PRO A 15 2.58 24.65 -35.81
C PRO A 15 1.51 23.67 -35.32
N SER A 16 1.62 22.42 -35.78
CA SER A 16 0.80 21.29 -35.36
C SER A 16 1.70 20.20 -34.80
N LEU A 17 1.13 19.26 -34.04
CA LEU A 17 1.90 18.14 -33.46
C LEU A 17 2.74 17.43 -34.52
N LEU A 18 2.17 17.19 -35.72
CA LEU A 18 2.84 16.49 -36.82
C LEU A 18 3.96 17.30 -37.50
N THR A 19 4.01 18.61 -37.28
CA THR A 19 5.11 19.46 -37.77
C THR A 19 6.34 19.45 -36.86
N LEU A 20 6.23 18.91 -35.65
CA LEU A 20 7.37 18.74 -34.74
C LEU A 20 8.29 17.61 -35.22
N PRO A 21 9.61 17.64 -34.94
CA PRO A 21 10.49 16.49 -35.11
C PRO A 21 9.98 15.24 -34.36
N LEU A 22 10.28 14.05 -34.88
CA LEU A 22 9.82 12.77 -34.32
C LEU A 22 10.26 12.60 -32.86
N GLU A 23 11.46 13.07 -32.52
CA GLU A 23 12.03 13.00 -31.18
C GLU A 23 11.15 13.77 -30.18
N LEU A 24 10.69 14.98 -30.55
CA LEU A 24 9.80 15.77 -29.71
C LEU A 24 8.40 15.14 -29.61
N ARG A 25 7.89 14.57 -30.71
CA ARG A 25 6.62 13.84 -30.69
C ARG A 25 6.70 12.62 -29.77
N ASN A 26 7.79 11.86 -29.82
CA ASN A 26 8.03 10.71 -28.95
C ASN A 26 8.06 11.12 -27.47
N GLU A 27 8.72 12.22 -27.11
CA GLU A 27 8.68 12.71 -25.72
C GLU A 27 7.26 13.12 -25.29
N ILE A 28 6.50 13.79 -26.16
CA ILE A 28 5.10 14.11 -25.89
C ILE A 28 4.30 12.81 -25.66
N TYR A 29 4.45 11.81 -26.52
CA TYR A 29 3.78 10.52 -26.33
C TYR A 29 4.23 9.82 -25.04
N ARG A 30 5.49 9.89 -24.64
CA ARG A 30 5.94 9.33 -23.34
C ARG A 30 5.25 9.99 -22.17
N HIS A 31 5.12 11.31 -22.16
CA HIS A 31 4.37 12.02 -21.11
C HIS A 31 2.90 11.63 -21.05
N LEU A 32 2.30 11.19 -22.17
CA LEU A 32 0.90 10.81 -22.27
C LEU A 32 0.64 9.31 -22.06
N LEU A 33 1.61 8.46 -22.40
CA LEU A 33 1.42 7.02 -22.59
C LEU A 33 2.40 6.15 -21.79
N SER A 34 3.40 6.73 -21.11
CA SER A 34 4.30 5.97 -20.23
C SER A 34 3.65 5.75 -18.86
N THR A 35 3.53 4.50 -18.44
CA THR A 35 3.01 4.15 -17.11
C THR A 35 3.86 4.76 -16.01
N ARG A 36 5.16 4.93 -16.22
CA ARG A 36 6.06 5.52 -15.23
C ARG A 36 5.80 7.02 -14.99
N LEU A 37 5.42 7.75 -16.04
CA LEU A 37 5.20 9.20 -15.97
C LEU A 37 3.76 9.56 -15.61
N THR A 38 2.80 8.70 -15.96
CA THR A 38 1.37 8.93 -15.72
C THR A 38 0.84 8.23 -14.46
N ARG A 39 1.71 7.52 -13.73
CA ARG A 39 1.36 6.94 -12.43
C ARG A 39 1.24 8.04 -11.38
N LEU A 40 0.06 8.12 -10.77
CA LEU A 40 -0.23 9.02 -9.66
C LEU A 40 -0.34 8.19 -8.39
N GLU A 41 0.63 8.36 -7.49
CA GLU A 41 0.57 7.77 -6.15
C GLU A 41 -0.48 8.50 -5.32
N LEU A 42 -1.45 7.74 -4.81
CA LEU A 42 -2.54 8.23 -3.99
C LEU A 42 -2.29 7.98 -2.50
N GLY A 43 -1.26 7.21 -2.14
CA GLY A 43 -0.85 6.84 -0.78
C GLY A 43 -1.61 5.65 -0.18
N LEU A 44 -0.97 4.89 0.71
CA LEU A 44 -1.23 3.49 1.14
C LEU A 44 -0.90 2.42 0.10
N GLY A 45 0.17 2.61 -0.68
CA GLY A 45 0.51 1.72 -1.80
C GLY A 45 -0.52 1.78 -2.93
N LEU A 46 -1.29 2.87 -2.99
CA LEU A 46 -2.36 3.09 -3.95
C LEU A 46 -1.85 3.92 -5.10
N ALA A 47 -2.15 3.50 -6.31
CA ALA A 47 -1.85 4.28 -7.49
C ALA A 47 -3.01 4.25 -8.49
N ARG A 48 -3.03 5.23 -9.37
CA ARG A 48 -3.83 5.20 -10.60
C ARG A 48 -2.98 5.63 -11.78
N TYR A 49 -3.36 5.19 -12.96
CA TYR A 49 -2.74 5.61 -14.21
C TYR A 49 -3.60 6.65 -14.92
N ASP A 50 -3.00 7.78 -15.29
CA ASP A 50 -3.64 8.81 -16.10
C ASP A 50 -3.15 8.73 -17.56
N LEU A 51 -3.33 7.57 -18.17
CA LEU A 51 -2.91 7.31 -19.55
C LEU A 51 -3.92 7.94 -20.53
N GLN A 52 -3.43 8.84 -21.39
CA GLN A 52 -4.25 9.57 -22.36
C GLN A 52 -4.47 8.75 -23.65
N LEU A 53 -5.08 7.57 -23.51
CA LEU A 53 -5.26 6.59 -24.61
C LEU A 53 -6.09 7.13 -25.78
N ALA A 54 -6.94 8.14 -25.54
CA ALA A 54 -7.76 8.78 -26.57
C ALA A 54 -6.93 9.36 -27.72
N ILE A 55 -5.67 9.74 -27.47
CA ILE A 55 -4.79 10.28 -28.51
C ILE A 55 -4.56 9.29 -29.67
N LEU A 56 -4.60 7.99 -29.40
CA LEU A 56 -4.40 6.93 -30.40
C LEU A 56 -5.53 6.87 -31.43
N ALA A 57 -6.70 7.43 -31.12
CA ALA A 57 -7.84 7.48 -32.04
C ALA A 57 -7.76 8.68 -33.02
N THR A 58 -6.78 9.56 -32.87
CA THR A 58 -6.74 10.83 -33.63
C THR A 58 -6.47 10.63 -35.12
N ASN A 59 -5.39 9.91 -35.47
CA ASN A 59 -5.07 9.53 -36.84
C ASN A 59 -4.06 8.36 -36.85
N ARG A 60 -3.82 7.77 -38.04
CA ARG A 60 -2.95 6.61 -38.20
C ARG A 60 -1.49 6.84 -37.80
N GLN A 61 -0.91 8.00 -38.10
CA GLN A 61 0.48 8.29 -37.75
C GLN A 61 0.65 8.39 -36.23
N ILE A 62 -0.25 9.12 -35.56
CA ILE A 62 -0.27 9.25 -34.10
C ILE A 62 -0.52 7.90 -33.44
N HIS A 63 -1.42 7.09 -34.02
CA HIS A 63 -1.66 5.73 -33.57
C HIS A 63 -0.36 4.91 -33.62
N ASP A 64 0.30 4.85 -34.78
CA ASP A 64 1.48 3.99 -34.96
C ASP A 64 2.67 4.45 -34.09
N GLU A 65 2.92 5.77 -34.00
CA GLU A 65 3.96 6.35 -33.14
C GLU A 65 3.63 6.15 -31.65
N GLY A 66 2.39 6.44 -31.23
CA GLY A 66 1.95 6.30 -29.84
C GLY A 66 1.92 4.83 -29.38
N THR A 67 1.50 3.91 -30.24
CA THR A 67 1.54 2.46 -29.96
C THR A 67 2.98 1.97 -29.81
N ALA A 68 3.94 2.52 -30.56
CA ALA A 68 5.35 2.19 -30.38
C ALA A 68 5.85 2.55 -28.98
N ILE A 69 5.46 3.72 -28.45
CA ILE A 69 5.75 4.12 -27.07
C ILE A 69 4.99 3.25 -26.06
N LEU A 70 3.72 2.91 -26.31
CA LEU A 70 2.96 2.06 -25.41
C LEU A 70 3.58 0.67 -25.23
N ARG A 71 4.24 0.13 -26.27
CA ARG A 71 4.98 -1.15 -26.19
C ARG A 71 6.21 -1.10 -25.28
N GLU A 72 6.72 0.09 -24.95
CA GLU A 72 7.79 0.24 -23.95
C GLU A 72 7.29 -0.11 -22.53
N ASN A 73 5.98 -0.04 -22.29
CA ASN A 73 5.38 -0.43 -21.02
C ASN A 73 5.23 -1.95 -20.92
N LYS A 74 5.34 -2.47 -19.69
CA LYS A 74 5.12 -3.88 -19.39
C LYS A 74 3.71 -4.09 -18.85
N PHE A 75 2.78 -4.51 -19.70
CA PHE A 75 1.41 -4.78 -19.29
C PHE A 75 1.18 -6.25 -18.92
N ILE A 76 0.24 -6.47 -18.01
CA ILE A 76 -0.40 -7.76 -17.75
C ILE A 76 -1.91 -7.59 -17.85
N SER A 77 -2.60 -8.62 -18.32
CA SER A 77 -4.06 -8.70 -18.30
C SER A 77 -4.51 -9.68 -17.22
N ILE A 78 -5.55 -9.33 -16.49
CA ILE A 78 -6.18 -10.15 -15.47
C ILE A 78 -7.58 -10.47 -15.97
N VAL A 79 -7.84 -11.75 -16.18
CA VAL A 79 -9.11 -12.27 -16.65
C VAL A 79 -9.74 -13.09 -15.53
N THR A 80 -10.99 -12.82 -15.17
CA THR A 80 -11.62 -13.53 -14.05
C THR A 80 -13.12 -13.77 -14.24
N SER A 81 -13.57 -14.93 -13.76
CA SER A 81 -14.99 -15.31 -13.64
C SER A 81 -15.60 -14.87 -12.29
N TRP A 82 -14.79 -14.35 -11.37
CA TRP A 82 -15.22 -13.92 -10.03
C TRP A 82 -15.92 -12.57 -10.10
N THR A 83 -17.24 -12.55 -9.87
CA THR A 83 -18.06 -11.36 -10.13
C THR A 83 -17.80 -10.22 -9.15
N SER A 84 -17.55 -10.51 -7.87
CA SER A 84 -17.17 -9.50 -6.86
C SER A 84 -15.69 -9.10 -6.88
N PHE A 85 -14.86 -9.64 -7.78
CA PHE A 85 -13.43 -9.27 -7.90
C PHE A 85 -13.23 -7.75 -8.00
N LYS A 86 -14.08 -7.06 -8.76
CA LYS A 86 -14.04 -5.60 -8.86
C LYS A 86 -14.23 -4.94 -7.50
N GLN A 87 -15.22 -5.36 -6.73
CA GLN A 87 -15.50 -4.74 -5.44
C GLN A 87 -14.42 -5.08 -4.42
N ASP A 88 -14.01 -6.35 -4.34
CA ASP A 88 -13.17 -6.85 -3.25
C ASP A 88 -11.68 -6.57 -3.49
N ILE A 89 -11.21 -6.69 -4.74
CA ILE A 89 -9.80 -6.53 -5.08
C ILE A 89 -9.52 -5.16 -5.70
N LEU A 90 -10.33 -4.72 -6.67
CA LEU A 90 -10.06 -3.46 -7.37
C LEU A 90 -10.47 -2.24 -6.54
N VAL A 91 -11.66 -2.24 -5.94
CA VAL A 91 -12.19 -1.10 -5.20
C VAL A 91 -11.72 -1.11 -3.74
N GLN A 92 -11.94 -2.20 -3.02
CA GLN A 92 -11.53 -2.30 -1.60
C GLN A 92 -10.03 -2.51 -1.46
N GLY A 93 -9.46 -3.42 -2.25
CA GLY A 93 -8.01 -3.62 -2.34
C GLY A 93 -7.28 -2.50 -3.09
N LYS A 94 -8.02 -1.62 -3.78
CA LYS A 94 -7.53 -0.42 -4.46
C LYS A 94 -6.39 -0.72 -5.43
N PHE A 95 -6.58 -1.78 -6.21
CA PHE A 95 -5.60 -2.24 -7.18
C PHE A 95 -5.57 -1.32 -8.42
N PRO A 96 -4.39 -0.79 -8.82
CA PRO A 96 -4.29 0.10 -9.97
C PRO A 96 -4.67 -0.61 -11.28
N THR A 97 -5.69 -0.10 -11.97
CA THR A 97 -6.14 -0.64 -13.26
C THR A 97 -6.11 0.48 -14.31
N ILE A 98 -5.70 0.13 -15.54
CA ILE A 98 -5.60 1.07 -16.67
C ILE A 98 -6.88 1.04 -17.48
N VAL A 99 -7.34 -0.15 -17.84
CA VAL A 99 -8.58 -0.37 -18.60
C VAL A 99 -9.38 -1.48 -17.93
N GLU A 100 -10.69 -1.28 -17.83
CA GLU A 100 -11.67 -2.25 -17.34
C GLU A 100 -12.67 -2.57 -18.47
N GLY A 101 -13.11 -3.83 -18.55
CA GLY A 101 -14.19 -4.24 -19.44
C GLY A 101 -13.73 -5.20 -20.54
N GLN A 102 -14.45 -5.25 -21.66
CA GLN A 102 -14.04 -6.07 -22.82
C GLN A 102 -12.94 -5.35 -23.61
N ILE A 103 -11.72 -5.36 -23.05
CA ILE A 103 -10.55 -4.59 -23.52
C ILE A 103 -10.21 -4.91 -24.98
N HIS A 104 -10.44 -6.16 -25.39
CA HIS A 104 -10.13 -6.65 -26.74
C HIS A 104 -10.94 -5.97 -27.85
N ASP A 105 -12.08 -5.35 -27.55
CA ASP A 105 -13.00 -4.82 -28.58
C ASP A 105 -12.92 -3.31 -28.78
N THR A 106 -12.48 -2.53 -27.78
CA THR A 106 -12.62 -1.06 -27.81
C THR A 106 -11.34 -0.28 -28.11
N VAL A 107 -10.15 -0.80 -27.76
CA VAL A 107 -8.87 -0.10 -28.00
C VAL A 107 -7.81 -1.13 -28.41
N ARG A 108 -7.11 -0.91 -29.54
CA ARG A 108 -6.00 -1.75 -30.00
C ARG A 108 -4.75 -1.53 -29.13
N LEU A 109 -4.82 -1.98 -27.88
CA LEU A 109 -3.70 -1.92 -26.96
C LEU A 109 -2.62 -2.95 -27.33
N PRO A 110 -1.35 -2.72 -26.95
CA PRO A 110 -0.32 -3.74 -27.07
C PRO A 110 -0.75 -5.02 -26.36
N ALA A 111 -0.34 -6.17 -26.91
CA ALA A 111 -0.53 -7.44 -26.23
C ALA A 111 0.16 -7.41 -24.86
N PRO A 112 -0.42 -8.01 -23.81
CA PRO A 112 0.22 -8.10 -22.51
C PRO A 112 1.34 -9.15 -22.53
N TYR A 113 2.34 -8.98 -21.66
CA TYR A 113 3.39 -10.00 -21.45
C TYR A 113 2.85 -11.25 -20.75
N MET A 114 1.76 -11.11 -19.99
CA MET A 114 1.12 -12.23 -19.31
C MET A 114 -0.37 -11.99 -19.17
N ILE A 115 -1.14 -13.05 -19.42
CA ILE A 115 -2.56 -13.13 -19.07
C ILE A 115 -2.67 -13.99 -17.80
N VAL A 116 -3.26 -13.42 -16.76
CA VAL A 116 -3.53 -14.06 -15.48
C VAL A 116 -5.00 -14.41 -15.45
N VAL A 117 -5.34 -15.68 -15.62
CA VAL A 117 -6.72 -16.15 -15.48
C VAL A 117 -6.95 -16.58 -14.04
N LEU A 118 -7.84 -15.87 -13.34
CA LEU A 118 -8.29 -16.17 -11.99
C LEU A 118 -9.68 -16.80 -12.07
N ASP A 119 -9.73 -18.12 -11.94
CA ASP A 119 -10.99 -18.88 -11.98
C ASP A 119 -11.36 -19.32 -10.57
N PHE A 120 -12.48 -18.80 -10.07
CA PHE A 120 -12.95 -19.05 -8.71
C PHE A 120 -14.17 -19.98 -8.75
N MET A 121 -14.04 -21.18 -8.17
CA MET A 121 -15.09 -22.19 -8.16
C MET A 121 -16.11 -22.01 -7.01
N GLY A 122 -16.16 -20.83 -6.39
CA GLY A 122 -17.14 -20.51 -5.35
C GLY A 122 -18.48 -20.04 -5.91
N GLY A 123 -19.49 -19.89 -5.05
CA GLY A 123 -20.88 -19.55 -5.45
C GLY A 123 -21.09 -18.15 -6.06
N ASP A 124 -20.02 -17.39 -6.26
CA ASP A 124 -20.06 -16.01 -6.80
C ASP A 124 -19.35 -15.88 -8.16
N SER A 125 -19.12 -17.01 -8.84
CA SER A 125 -18.60 -17.02 -10.20
C SER A 125 -19.69 -17.18 -11.24
N ASN A 126 -19.47 -16.55 -12.39
CA ASN A 126 -20.27 -16.77 -13.58
C ASN A 126 -19.34 -17.35 -14.66
N PRO A 127 -19.46 -18.64 -15.01
CA PRO A 127 -18.58 -19.25 -16.01
C PRO A 127 -18.78 -18.69 -17.42
N ASP A 128 -19.93 -18.03 -17.67
CA ASP A 128 -20.27 -17.47 -18.97
C ASP A 128 -19.79 -16.02 -19.15
N VAL A 129 -19.31 -15.38 -18.06
CA VAL A 129 -18.90 -13.97 -18.07
C VAL A 129 -17.51 -13.82 -17.48
N PHE A 130 -16.55 -13.43 -18.33
CA PHE A 130 -15.21 -13.06 -17.92
C PHE A 130 -15.03 -11.55 -17.95
N TYR A 131 -14.46 -11.02 -16.88
CA TYR A 131 -14.03 -9.63 -16.77
C TYR A 131 -12.53 -9.54 -17.07
N ASP A 132 -12.15 -8.60 -17.92
CA ASP A 132 -10.75 -8.33 -18.26
C ASP A 132 -10.32 -6.96 -17.71
N TYR A 133 -9.12 -6.96 -17.14
CA TYR A 133 -8.50 -5.80 -16.50
C TYR A 133 -7.04 -5.72 -16.95
N LEU A 134 -6.65 -4.57 -17.51
CA LEU A 134 -5.26 -4.31 -17.92
C LEU A 134 -4.56 -3.47 -16.86
N THR A 135 -3.35 -3.86 -16.48
CA THR A 135 -2.52 -3.15 -15.50
C THR A 135 -1.04 -3.26 -15.85
N CYS A 136 -0.18 -2.55 -15.11
CA CYS A 136 1.26 -2.62 -15.24
C CYS A 136 1.83 -3.81 -14.46
N LEU A 137 2.91 -4.39 -14.97
CA LEU A 137 3.66 -5.45 -14.29
C LEU A 137 4.13 -5.03 -12.90
N ASP A 138 4.50 -3.76 -12.72
CA ASP A 138 5.02 -3.26 -11.45
C ASP A 138 4.01 -3.37 -10.30
N ASP A 139 2.70 -3.46 -10.63
CA ASP A 139 1.63 -3.65 -9.64
C ASP A 139 1.32 -5.11 -9.32
N LEU A 140 1.88 -6.06 -10.09
CA LEU A 140 1.62 -7.49 -9.88
C LEU A 140 1.90 -7.97 -8.44
N PRO A 141 2.98 -7.55 -7.76
CA PRO A 141 3.20 -7.90 -6.36
C PRO A 141 2.08 -7.44 -5.42
N HIS A 142 1.46 -6.28 -5.71
CA HIS A 142 0.32 -5.79 -4.94
C HIS A 142 -0.92 -6.66 -5.15
N LEU A 143 -1.22 -7.06 -6.39
CA LEU A 143 -2.29 -8.03 -6.68
C LEU A 143 -2.10 -9.33 -5.89
N CYS A 144 -0.92 -9.93 -5.98
CA CYS A 144 -0.64 -11.19 -5.28
C CYS A 144 -0.75 -11.05 -3.76
N ARG A 145 -0.41 -9.88 -3.21
CA ARG A 145 -0.59 -9.55 -1.80
C ARG A 145 -2.08 -9.43 -1.42
N LEU A 146 -2.90 -8.77 -2.24
CA LEU A 146 -4.35 -8.70 -2.03
C LEU A 146 -5.01 -10.08 -2.07
N LEU A 147 -4.64 -10.91 -3.06
CA LEU A 147 -5.11 -12.30 -3.14
C LEU A 147 -4.67 -13.14 -1.93
N PHE A 148 -3.48 -12.90 -1.40
CA PHE A 148 -3.04 -13.51 -0.15
C PHE A 148 -3.89 -13.04 1.04
N TYR A 149 -4.20 -11.75 1.13
CA TYR A 149 -5.06 -11.25 2.19
C TYR A 149 -6.46 -11.85 2.12
N ALA A 150 -7.04 -11.96 0.92
CA ALA A 150 -8.30 -12.68 0.70
C ALA A 150 -8.18 -14.15 1.14
N SER A 151 -7.07 -14.83 0.81
CA SER A 151 -6.86 -16.23 1.23
C SER A 151 -6.86 -16.46 2.73
N CYS A 152 -6.40 -15.47 3.50
CA CYS A 152 -6.35 -15.58 4.94
C CYS A 152 -7.67 -15.20 5.61
N GLN A 153 -8.51 -14.41 4.95
CA GLN A 153 -9.84 -14.03 5.45
C GLN A 153 -10.88 -15.11 5.15
N PHE A 154 -10.76 -15.77 4.00
CA PHE A 154 -11.71 -16.77 3.53
C PHE A 154 -11.04 -18.16 3.53
N GLY A 155 -11.36 -18.99 4.53
CA GLY A 155 -10.62 -20.24 4.82
C GLY A 155 -10.48 -21.24 3.66
N ASN A 156 -11.40 -21.25 2.70
CA ASN A 156 -11.36 -22.15 1.54
C ASN A 156 -10.98 -21.45 0.22
N PHE A 157 -10.64 -20.15 0.26
CA PHE A 157 -10.46 -19.35 -0.95
C PHE A 157 -9.40 -19.89 -1.89
N THR A 158 -8.25 -20.31 -1.37
CA THR A 158 -7.17 -20.82 -2.22
C THR A 158 -7.51 -22.17 -2.84
N VAL A 159 -8.15 -23.06 -2.08
CA VAL A 159 -8.57 -24.38 -2.59
C VAL A 159 -9.61 -24.23 -3.72
N LEU A 160 -10.44 -23.20 -3.66
CA LEU A 160 -11.44 -22.89 -4.68
C LEU A 160 -10.90 -22.03 -5.84
N MET A 161 -9.65 -21.55 -5.74
CA MET A 161 -9.05 -20.67 -6.74
C MET A 161 -8.07 -21.42 -7.63
N ASN A 162 -8.36 -21.41 -8.92
CA ASN A 162 -7.48 -21.88 -9.98
C ASN A 162 -6.81 -20.67 -10.64
N ILE A 163 -5.49 -20.74 -10.85
CA ILE A 163 -4.73 -19.70 -11.54
C ILE A 163 -4.09 -20.27 -12.79
N THR A 164 -4.32 -19.62 -13.93
CA THR A 164 -3.53 -19.85 -15.15
C THR A 164 -2.66 -18.63 -15.46
N LEU A 165 -1.36 -18.83 -15.56
CA LEU A 165 -0.39 -17.83 -15.99
C LEU A 165 0.01 -18.13 -17.44
N ALA A 166 -0.49 -17.37 -18.40
CA ALA A 166 -0.14 -17.52 -19.80
C ALA A 166 0.86 -16.43 -20.20
N ILE A 167 2.12 -16.82 -20.42
CA ILE A 167 3.21 -15.90 -20.76
C ILE A 167 3.31 -15.76 -22.28
N HIS A 168 3.30 -14.52 -22.75
CA HIS A 168 3.33 -14.15 -24.15
C HIS A 168 4.49 -13.19 -24.43
N ASP A 169 5.03 -13.25 -25.64
CA ASP A 169 5.86 -12.18 -26.16
C ASP A 169 4.96 -11.17 -26.89
N PRO A 170 4.87 -9.92 -26.42
CA PRO A 170 4.02 -8.92 -27.04
C PRO A 170 4.54 -8.45 -28.41
N SER A 171 5.78 -8.76 -28.78
CA SER A 171 6.31 -8.45 -30.12
C SER A 171 5.66 -9.29 -31.23
N GLY A 172 5.13 -10.47 -30.90
CA GLY A 172 4.61 -11.43 -31.86
C GLY A 172 5.68 -12.10 -32.73
N GLU A 173 6.97 -11.80 -32.52
CA GLU A 173 8.04 -12.39 -33.28
C GLU A 173 8.38 -13.80 -32.75
N PRO A 174 8.39 -14.85 -33.60
CA PRO A 174 8.51 -16.24 -33.16
C PRO A 174 9.87 -16.62 -32.53
N LYS A 175 10.84 -15.70 -32.46
CA LYS A 175 12.21 -15.95 -31.98
C LYS A 175 12.57 -15.23 -30.68
N THR A 176 11.80 -14.23 -30.26
CA THR A 176 12.07 -13.48 -29.04
C THR A 176 11.48 -14.22 -27.84
N VAL A 177 12.37 -14.89 -27.10
CA VAL A 177 12.00 -15.52 -25.84
C VAL A 177 11.96 -14.44 -24.76
N VAL A 178 10.84 -14.34 -24.03
CA VAL A 178 10.73 -13.46 -22.85
C VAL A 178 11.92 -13.73 -21.92
N PRO A 179 12.77 -12.74 -21.62
CA PRO A 179 13.98 -12.95 -20.84
C PRO A 179 13.68 -13.61 -19.49
N LYS A 180 14.55 -14.52 -19.05
CA LYS A 180 14.36 -15.26 -17.80
C LYS A 180 14.04 -14.34 -16.60
N LYS A 181 14.77 -13.21 -16.48
CA LYS A 181 14.54 -12.22 -15.42
C LYS A 181 13.12 -11.65 -15.46
N LEU A 182 12.61 -11.34 -16.65
CA LEU A 182 11.25 -10.84 -16.80
C LEU A 182 10.22 -11.93 -16.45
N GLN A 183 10.49 -13.19 -16.79
CA GLN A 183 9.63 -14.30 -16.33
C GLN A 183 9.66 -14.46 -14.81
N GLU A 184 10.80 -14.24 -14.15
CA GLU A 184 10.88 -14.21 -12.69
C GLU A 184 10.02 -13.06 -12.12
N GLU A 185 10.08 -11.87 -12.70
CA GLU A 185 9.22 -10.72 -12.35
C GLU A 185 7.72 -11.04 -12.54
N LEU A 186 7.36 -11.77 -13.60
CA LEU A 186 5.97 -12.16 -13.91
C LEU A 186 5.45 -13.29 -13.01
N MET A 187 6.30 -14.24 -12.61
CA MET A 187 5.84 -15.48 -11.96
C MET A 187 6.05 -15.49 -10.45
N MET A 188 7.20 -15.00 -9.97
CA MET A 188 7.57 -15.14 -8.56
C MET A 188 6.66 -14.40 -7.58
N PRO A 189 5.98 -13.28 -7.94
CA PRO A 189 4.99 -12.68 -7.06
C PRO A 189 3.88 -13.64 -6.61
N PHE A 190 3.49 -14.62 -7.44
CA PHE A 190 2.47 -15.61 -7.06
C PHE A 190 2.94 -16.62 -6.01
N ALA A 191 4.23 -16.65 -5.67
CA ALA A 191 4.79 -17.60 -4.71
C ALA A 191 4.18 -17.48 -3.32
N VAL A 192 3.59 -16.34 -2.96
CA VAL A 192 2.93 -16.09 -1.66
C VAL A 192 1.59 -16.83 -1.55
N LEU A 193 0.95 -17.17 -2.68
CA LEU A 193 -0.30 -17.93 -2.69
C LEU A 193 -0.01 -19.41 -2.47
N LYS A 194 -0.63 -19.99 -1.42
CA LYS A 194 -0.40 -21.38 -1.00
C LYS A 194 -1.70 -22.16 -1.09
N GLY A 195 -1.58 -23.47 -1.35
CA GLY A 195 -2.74 -24.36 -1.36
C GLY A 195 -3.78 -24.01 -2.43
N LEU A 196 -3.35 -23.48 -3.58
CA LEU A 196 -4.23 -23.26 -4.72
C LEU A 196 -4.87 -24.57 -5.18
N GLY A 197 -6.12 -24.53 -5.63
CA GLY A 197 -6.79 -25.67 -6.26
C GLY A 197 -6.00 -26.17 -7.47
N GLN A 198 -5.62 -25.25 -8.37
CA GLN A 198 -4.76 -25.54 -9.50
C GLN A 198 -3.88 -24.34 -9.89
N LEU A 199 -2.62 -24.62 -10.26
CA LEU A 199 -1.74 -23.66 -10.93
C LEU A 199 -1.28 -24.22 -12.28
N THR A 200 -1.68 -23.54 -13.35
CA THR A 200 -1.30 -23.85 -14.72
C THR A 200 -0.42 -22.74 -15.29
N VAL A 201 0.73 -23.09 -15.89
CA VAL A 201 1.59 -22.12 -16.58
C VAL A 201 1.62 -22.47 -18.06
N LYS A 202 1.32 -21.54 -18.95
CA LYS A 202 1.24 -21.73 -20.41
C LYS A 202 2.16 -20.74 -21.14
N GLY A 203 2.39 -20.99 -22.43
CA GLY A 203 3.13 -20.08 -23.31
C GLY A 203 4.64 -20.17 -23.19
N ALA A 204 5.34 -19.05 -23.43
CA ALA A 204 6.80 -18.95 -23.55
C ALA A 204 7.54 -19.02 -22.19
N ARG A 205 7.29 -20.10 -21.43
CA ARG A 205 7.77 -20.27 -20.06
C ARG A 205 9.16 -20.89 -19.96
N ASN A 206 9.90 -20.48 -18.95
CA ASN A 206 11.16 -21.07 -18.53
C ASN A 206 10.89 -22.10 -17.42
N ASN A 207 11.20 -23.38 -17.70
CA ASN A 207 10.94 -24.49 -16.77
C ASN A 207 11.65 -24.33 -15.42
N ALA A 208 12.81 -23.67 -15.36
CA ALA A 208 13.52 -23.45 -14.10
C ALA A 208 12.78 -22.42 -13.22
N VAL A 209 12.21 -21.37 -13.83
CA VAL A 209 11.40 -20.37 -13.13
C VAL A 209 10.10 -20.99 -12.62
N GLU A 210 9.40 -21.77 -13.46
CA GLU A 210 8.19 -22.49 -13.03
C GLU A 210 8.48 -23.45 -11.87
N LYS A 211 9.56 -24.24 -11.95
CA LYS A 211 9.97 -25.13 -10.86
C LYS A 211 10.31 -24.35 -9.60
N GLY A 212 10.95 -23.19 -9.72
CA GLY A 212 11.23 -22.26 -8.62
C GLY A 212 9.95 -21.77 -7.95
N LEU A 213 8.99 -21.28 -8.74
CA LEU A 213 7.67 -20.86 -8.26
C LEU A 213 6.97 -21.98 -7.49
N ARG A 214 6.84 -23.18 -8.10
CA ARG A 214 6.18 -24.33 -7.45
C ARG A 214 6.89 -24.76 -6.17
N LYS A 215 8.23 -24.69 -6.13
CA LYS A 215 9.00 -24.96 -4.90
C LYS A 215 8.68 -23.91 -3.83
N ALA A 216 8.66 -22.63 -4.18
CA ALA A 216 8.35 -21.56 -3.24
C ALA A 216 6.92 -21.65 -2.70
N MET A 217 5.94 -22.00 -3.53
CA MET A 217 4.54 -22.20 -3.12
C MET A 217 4.31 -23.40 -2.19
N LYS A 218 5.25 -24.35 -2.11
CA LYS A 218 5.20 -25.44 -1.14
C LYS A 218 5.69 -25.04 0.24
N ILE A 219 6.45 -23.95 0.34
CA ILE A 219 6.89 -23.41 1.63
C ILE A 219 5.67 -22.73 2.26
N PRO A 220 5.21 -23.17 3.45
CA PRO A 220 4.08 -22.55 4.13
C PRO A 220 4.33 -21.06 4.38
N ASN A 221 3.27 -20.26 4.38
CA ASN A 221 3.39 -18.88 4.86
C ASN A 221 3.72 -18.88 6.36
N PRO A 222 4.44 -17.86 6.85
CA PRO A 222 4.65 -17.68 8.28
C PRO A 222 3.32 -17.70 9.04
N THR A 223 3.33 -18.32 10.21
CA THR A 223 2.20 -18.32 11.14
C THR A 223 2.00 -16.94 11.75
N ALA A 224 0.79 -16.68 12.29
CA ALA A 224 0.52 -15.47 13.05
C ALA A 224 1.55 -15.24 14.18
N ALA A 225 1.98 -16.30 14.86
CA ALA A 225 3.00 -16.23 15.90
C ALA A 225 4.36 -15.77 15.35
N GLU A 226 4.77 -16.28 14.19
CA GLU A 226 6.03 -15.91 13.55
C GLU A 226 6.03 -14.46 13.05
N TYR A 227 4.91 -13.97 12.51
CA TYR A 227 4.76 -12.55 12.15
C TYR A 227 4.90 -11.64 13.38
N LEU A 228 4.23 -11.97 14.48
CA LEU A 228 4.31 -11.19 15.72
C LEU A 228 5.70 -11.26 16.36
N GLU A 229 6.39 -12.40 16.27
CA GLU A 229 7.79 -12.51 16.69
C GLU A 229 8.73 -11.64 15.86
N SER A 230 8.54 -11.63 14.54
CA SER A 230 9.30 -10.77 13.64
C SER A 230 9.09 -9.29 13.98
N ALA A 231 7.83 -8.88 14.15
CA ALA A 231 7.48 -7.52 14.55
C ALA A 231 8.06 -7.13 15.91
N ALA A 232 8.01 -8.04 16.89
CA ALA A 232 8.60 -7.80 18.20
C ALA A 232 10.13 -7.64 18.13
N LYS A 233 10.83 -8.45 17.32
CA LYS A 233 12.27 -8.29 17.09
C LYS A 233 12.61 -6.94 16.43
N LEU A 234 11.82 -6.51 15.45
CA LEU A 234 12.00 -5.20 14.79
C LEU A 234 11.72 -4.04 15.76
N LYS A 235 10.69 -4.16 16.61
CA LYS A 235 10.44 -3.22 17.70
C LYS A 235 11.64 -3.15 18.66
N ASP A 236 12.16 -4.30 19.07
CA ASP A 236 13.29 -4.37 20.00
C ASP A 236 14.56 -3.76 19.38
N ALA A 237 14.81 -4.00 18.08
CA ALA A 237 15.89 -3.35 17.33
C ALA A 237 15.69 -1.82 17.26
N GLY A 238 14.47 -1.34 17.04
CA GLY A 238 14.13 0.07 17.09
C GLY A 238 14.41 0.68 18.47
N ASN A 239 14.07 -0.03 19.55
CA ASN A 239 14.38 0.41 20.92
C ASN A 239 15.88 0.52 21.19
N VAL A 240 16.69 -0.39 20.62
CA VAL A 240 18.15 -0.33 20.70
C VAL A 240 18.67 0.91 19.96
N ALA A 241 18.21 1.16 18.72
CA ALA A 241 18.58 2.34 17.96
C ALA A 241 18.17 3.65 18.66
N PHE A 242 16.96 3.69 19.24
CA PHE A 242 16.47 4.84 20.00
C PHE A 242 17.37 5.16 21.19
N LYS A 243 17.78 4.14 21.96
CA LYS A 243 18.69 4.31 23.11
C LYS A 243 20.08 4.78 22.69
N ALA A 244 20.53 4.41 21.49
CA ALA A 244 21.79 4.88 20.91
C ALA A 244 21.71 6.31 20.34
N GLY A 245 20.54 6.97 20.38
CA GLY A 245 20.34 8.30 19.81
C GLY A 245 20.05 8.31 18.30
N ASP A 246 20.00 7.15 17.64
CA ASP A 246 19.58 7.04 16.23
C ASP A 246 18.05 7.00 16.13
N TYR A 247 17.43 8.17 16.30
CA TYR A 247 15.98 8.31 16.29
C TYR A 247 15.37 7.99 14.91
N ARG A 248 16.02 8.37 13.81
CA ARG A 248 15.55 8.04 12.45
C ARG A 248 15.65 6.54 12.16
N GLY A 249 16.73 5.89 12.58
CA GLY A 249 16.87 4.44 12.50
C GLY A 249 15.81 3.72 13.34
N SER A 250 15.52 4.22 14.55
CA SER A 250 14.47 3.67 15.39
C SER A 250 13.10 3.70 14.71
N ILE A 251 12.73 4.84 14.09
CA ILE A 251 11.47 4.99 13.37
C ILE A 251 11.41 4.02 12.18
N ARG A 252 12.49 3.89 11.39
CA ARG A 252 12.51 2.90 10.29
C ARG A 252 12.24 1.49 10.79
N SER A 253 12.87 1.07 11.89
CA SER A 253 12.62 -0.25 12.48
C SER A 253 11.21 -0.40 13.03
N TYR A 254 10.63 0.66 13.61
CA TYR A 254 9.24 0.64 14.08
C TYR A 254 8.23 0.55 12.93
N ILE A 255 8.48 1.23 11.80
CA ILE A 255 7.65 1.10 10.59
C ILE A 255 7.77 -0.31 9.99
N GLN A 256 8.98 -0.88 9.94
CA GLN A 256 9.16 -2.27 9.52
C GLN A 256 8.42 -3.26 10.45
N ALA A 257 8.34 -2.95 11.75
CA ALA A 257 7.55 -3.76 12.70
C ALA A 257 6.04 -3.68 12.39
N TYR A 258 5.53 -2.51 11.98
CA TYR A 258 4.15 -2.37 11.47
C TYR A 258 3.92 -3.25 10.24
N GLU A 259 4.81 -3.17 9.25
CA GLU A 259 4.73 -3.94 8.00
C GLU A 259 4.78 -5.46 8.27
N ALA A 260 5.61 -5.90 9.20
CA ALA A 260 5.69 -7.31 9.62
C ALA A 260 4.38 -7.82 10.25
N MET A 261 3.58 -6.94 10.85
CA MET A 261 2.23 -7.23 11.30
C MET A 261 1.17 -6.95 10.24
N HIS A 262 1.54 -6.72 8.98
CA HIS A 262 0.64 -6.36 7.89
C HIS A 262 -0.22 -5.14 8.16
N PHE A 263 0.36 -4.17 8.87
CA PHE A 263 -0.15 -2.82 8.91
C PHE A 263 0.53 -2.00 7.83
N ILE A 264 -0.26 -1.32 6.98
CA ILE A 264 0.27 -0.41 5.96
C ILE A 264 0.25 0.99 6.56
N VAL A 265 1.43 1.57 6.77
CA VAL A 265 1.60 2.94 7.24
C VAL A 265 2.15 3.76 6.09
N GLU A 266 1.38 4.74 5.63
CA GLU A 266 1.88 5.73 4.67
C GLU A 266 1.36 7.11 5.05
N ASP A 267 2.29 8.02 5.32
CA ASP A 267 2.03 9.35 5.87
C ASP A 267 1.03 9.31 7.05
N LYS A 268 -0.14 9.94 6.87
CA LYS A 268 -1.22 10.07 7.86
C LYS A 268 -2.22 8.92 7.79
N ARG A 269 -2.04 7.99 6.86
CA ARG A 269 -3.00 6.92 6.59
C ARG A 269 -2.52 5.61 7.18
N PHE A 270 -3.49 4.82 7.60
CA PHE A 270 -3.25 3.51 8.17
C PHE A 270 -4.27 2.53 7.64
N ALA A 271 -3.79 1.37 7.17
CA ALA A 271 -4.66 0.25 6.82
C ALA A 271 -4.23 -0.99 7.59
N ILE A 272 -5.23 -1.67 8.16
CA ILE A 272 -5.06 -2.92 8.87
C ILE A 272 -5.48 -4.05 7.95
N MET A 273 -4.55 -4.96 7.63
CA MET A 273 -4.83 -6.14 6.81
C MET A 273 -4.84 -7.40 7.69
N LEU A 274 -5.45 -8.50 7.26
CA LEU A 274 -5.35 -9.81 7.93
C LEU A 274 -5.96 -9.94 9.34
N ASP A 275 -6.95 -9.12 9.75
CA ASP A 275 -7.52 -9.24 11.10
C ASP A 275 -8.05 -10.63 11.43
N GLY A 276 -8.81 -11.24 10.52
CA GLY A 276 -9.31 -12.61 10.69
C GLY A 276 -8.19 -13.66 10.86
N TYR A 277 -7.03 -13.44 10.23
CA TYR A 277 -5.89 -14.35 10.33
C TYR A 277 -5.33 -14.40 11.77
N PHE A 278 -5.15 -13.24 12.38
CA PHE A 278 -4.63 -13.13 13.75
C PHE A 278 -5.68 -13.48 14.81
N ALA A 279 -6.97 -13.36 14.50
CA ALA A 279 -8.08 -13.71 15.40
C ALA A 279 -8.48 -15.20 15.38
N SER A 280 -8.04 -15.95 14.37
CA SER A 280 -8.54 -17.32 14.08
C SER A 280 -8.30 -18.36 15.18
N SER A 281 -7.19 -18.28 15.91
CA SER A 281 -6.87 -19.22 16.99
C SER A 281 -5.82 -18.66 17.95
N PRO A 282 -5.75 -19.15 19.20
CA PRO A 282 -4.63 -18.85 20.09
C PRO A 282 -3.29 -19.20 19.45
N LEU A 283 -2.27 -18.40 19.74
CA LEU A 283 -0.94 -18.56 19.18
C LEU A 283 -0.28 -19.85 19.69
N ILE A 284 0.25 -20.68 18.79
CA ILE A 284 0.71 -22.04 19.11
C ILE A 284 2.17 -22.06 19.60
N GLY A 285 2.96 -21.04 19.29
CA GLY A 285 4.39 -20.98 19.61
C GLY A 285 4.93 -19.57 19.88
N GLY A 286 6.23 -19.48 20.20
CA GLY A 286 6.92 -18.22 20.50
C GLY A 286 6.60 -17.63 21.88
N ARG A 287 7.05 -16.39 22.11
CA ARG A 287 6.88 -15.59 23.34
C ARG A 287 5.41 -15.27 23.65
N PHE A 288 4.56 -15.39 22.64
CA PHE A 288 3.13 -15.08 22.73
C PHE A 288 2.25 -16.34 22.78
N LYS A 289 2.85 -17.53 22.97
CA LYS A 289 2.12 -18.80 23.02
C LYS A 289 0.94 -18.74 24.00
N GLY A 290 -0.21 -19.23 23.57
CA GLY A 290 -1.46 -19.27 24.32
C GLY A 290 -2.26 -17.97 24.31
N GLN A 291 -1.70 -16.87 23.80
CA GLN A 291 -2.41 -15.60 23.70
C GLN A 291 -3.22 -15.51 22.41
N ARG A 292 -4.22 -14.62 22.40
CA ARG A 292 -4.97 -14.24 21.21
C ARG A 292 -4.13 -13.35 20.29
N GLY A 293 -3.95 -13.74 19.03
CA GLY A 293 -3.04 -13.08 18.10
C GLY A 293 -3.44 -11.65 17.77
N ASP A 294 -4.74 -11.40 17.60
CA ASP A 294 -5.32 -10.07 17.37
C ASP A 294 -5.03 -9.11 18.53
N LEU A 295 -5.20 -9.56 19.79
CA LEU A 295 -4.88 -8.76 20.97
C LEU A 295 -3.39 -8.42 21.07
N VAL A 296 -2.52 -9.40 20.84
CA VAL A 296 -1.06 -9.19 20.84
C VAL A 296 -0.67 -8.20 19.75
N ARG A 297 -1.24 -8.33 18.56
CA ARG A 297 -1.01 -7.45 17.43
C ARG A 297 -1.42 -6.01 17.73
N HIS A 298 -2.61 -5.80 18.28
CA HIS A 298 -3.07 -4.46 18.68
C HIS A 298 -2.19 -3.85 19.78
N HIS A 299 -1.79 -4.64 20.77
CA HIS A 299 -0.89 -4.17 21.82
C HIS A 299 0.48 -3.77 21.27
N LEU A 300 1.09 -4.59 20.40
CA LEU A 300 2.35 -4.25 19.74
C LEU A 300 2.21 -2.99 18.88
N GLY A 301 1.15 -2.88 18.08
CA GLY A 301 0.86 -1.68 17.28
C GLY A 301 0.79 -0.41 18.14
N SER A 302 0.05 -0.48 19.24
CA SER A 302 -0.08 0.65 20.16
C SER A 302 1.27 1.09 20.73
N GLN A 303 2.11 0.14 21.16
CA GLN A 303 3.47 0.44 21.62
C GLN A 303 4.33 1.11 20.55
N LEU A 304 4.19 0.72 19.28
CA LEU A 304 4.91 1.34 18.17
C LEU A 304 4.52 2.81 18.00
N ASN A 305 3.22 3.16 18.07
CA ASN A 305 2.80 4.57 18.01
C ASN A 305 3.50 5.43 19.06
N TRP A 306 3.56 4.96 20.31
CA TRP A 306 4.10 5.76 21.40
C TRP A 306 5.63 5.89 21.32
N ASN A 307 6.29 4.85 20.79
CA ASN A 307 7.73 4.87 20.55
C ASN A 307 8.10 5.80 19.39
N ILE A 308 7.33 5.78 18.30
CA ILE A 308 7.51 6.69 17.16
C ILE A 308 7.26 8.14 17.60
N LEU A 309 6.17 8.40 18.32
CA LEU A 309 5.90 9.70 18.95
C LEU A 309 7.09 10.19 19.77
N GLN A 310 7.63 9.32 20.63
CA GLN A 310 8.78 9.66 21.45
C GLN A 310 10.05 9.95 20.64
N ALA A 311 10.27 9.24 19.53
CA ALA A 311 11.38 9.49 18.61
C ALA A 311 11.25 10.85 17.92
N TYR A 312 10.07 11.20 17.41
CA TYR A 312 9.84 12.52 16.81
C TYR A 312 9.99 13.66 17.82
N LEU A 313 9.52 13.48 19.06
CA LEU A 313 9.75 14.46 20.13
C LEU A 313 11.25 14.67 20.43
N LYS A 314 12.06 13.60 20.35
CA LYS A 314 13.52 13.72 20.55
C LYS A 314 14.25 14.40 19.40
N MET A 315 13.66 14.38 18.20
CA MET A 315 14.16 15.10 17.04
C MET A 315 13.57 16.52 16.93
N GLU A 316 12.69 16.91 17.84
CA GLU A 316 11.96 18.19 17.80
C GLU A 316 11.12 18.36 16.51
N ASP A 317 10.74 17.25 15.88
CA ASP A 317 9.81 17.24 14.76
C ASP A 317 8.38 17.27 15.32
N TRP A 318 7.96 18.46 15.72
CA TRP A 318 6.71 18.67 16.46
C TRP A 318 5.47 18.31 15.63
N GLU A 319 5.50 18.51 14.32
CA GLU A 319 4.39 18.16 13.44
C GLU A 319 4.18 16.65 13.38
N GLN A 320 5.25 15.88 13.17
CA GLN A 320 5.15 14.43 13.18
C GLN A 320 4.80 13.90 14.57
N ALA A 321 5.40 14.45 15.62
CA ALA A 321 5.04 14.10 17.00
C ALA A 321 3.54 14.33 17.26
N TYR A 322 2.99 15.47 16.83
CA TYR A 322 1.56 15.75 16.97
C TYR A 322 0.70 14.70 16.25
N LEU A 323 1.01 14.39 14.98
CA LEU A 323 0.23 13.43 14.19
C LEU A 323 0.24 12.02 14.80
N TRP A 324 1.41 11.54 15.22
CA TRP A 324 1.53 10.24 15.89
C TRP A 324 0.91 10.25 17.29
N GLY A 325 0.87 11.41 17.95
CA GLY A 325 0.17 11.63 19.23
C GLY A 325 -1.35 11.52 19.10
N GLU A 326 -1.96 12.17 18.10
CA GLU A 326 -3.40 12.02 17.81
C GLU A 326 -3.76 10.56 17.58
N ARG A 327 -2.94 9.88 16.77
CA ARG A 327 -3.15 8.47 16.46
C ARG A 327 -3.04 7.57 17.70
N ALA A 328 -2.00 7.76 18.52
CA ALA A 328 -1.85 7.02 19.76
C ALA A 328 -3.04 7.19 20.71
N ILE A 329 -3.61 8.40 20.78
CA ILE A 329 -4.80 8.70 21.57
C ILE A 329 -6.03 8.01 20.99
N SER A 330 -6.25 8.10 19.68
CA SER A 330 -7.37 7.43 19.00
C SER A 330 -7.36 5.92 19.26
N ASP A 331 -6.18 5.30 19.21
CA ASP A 331 -6.03 3.86 19.47
C ASP A 331 -6.43 3.51 20.92
N PHE A 332 -6.08 4.33 21.92
CA PHE A 332 -6.54 4.12 23.30
C PHE A 332 -8.04 4.22 23.44
N GLU A 333 -8.63 5.25 22.84
CA GLU A 333 -10.07 5.50 22.95
C GLU A 333 -10.86 4.36 22.30
N HIS A 334 -10.37 3.77 21.21
CA HIS A 334 -10.95 2.56 20.62
C HIS A 334 -10.77 1.31 21.48
N MET A 335 -9.59 1.13 22.10
CA MET A 335 -9.32 -0.01 22.97
C MET A 335 -10.15 0.01 24.26
N ASP A 336 -10.35 1.17 24.87
CA ASP A 336 -11.16 1.30 26.09
C ASP A 336 -12.63 0.90 25.84
N VAL A 337 -13.17 1.27 24.67
CA VAL A 337 -14.51 0.84 24.27
C VAL A 337 -14.57 -0.67 24.08
N GLN A 338 -13.59 -1.28 23.38
CA GLN A 338 -13.59 -2.73 23.15
C GLN A 338 -13.39 -3.57 24.42
N GLN A 339 -12.53 -3.12 25.35
CA GLN A 339 -12.29 -3.81 26.61
C GLN A 339 -13.49 -3.76 27.55
N SER A 340 -14.28 -2.69 27.52
CA SER A 340 -15.51 -2.59 28.32
C SER A 340 -16.60 -3.59 27.89
N ILE A 341 -16.47 -4.18 26.70
CA ILE A 341 -17.43 -5.14 26.11
C ILE A 341 -17.00 -6.60 26.37
N VAL A 342 -15.71 -6.86 26.62
CA VAL A 342 -15.16 -8.21 26.77
C VAL A 342 -14.66 -8.43 28.20
N ASP A 343 -15.55 -8.91 29.06
CA ASP A 343 -15.24 -9.27 30.45
C ASP A 343 -14.02 -10.19 30.54
N GLY A 344 -13.04 -9.79 31.35
CA GLY A 344 -11.87 -10.61 31.69
C GLY A 344 -10.64 -10.42 30.80
N THR A 345 -10.62 -9.49 29.85
CA THR A 345 -9.36 -9.11 29.19
C THR A 345 -8.53 -8.20 30.12
N PRO A 346 -7.26 -8.54 30.42
CA PRO A 346 -6.39 -7.64 31.18
C PRO A 346 -6.28 -6.31 30.45
N ASN A 347 -6.29 -5.22 31.20
CA ASN A 347 -6.13 -3.88 30.65
C ASN A 347 -4.76 -3.81 29.94
N LEU A 348 -4.78 -3.90 28.59
CA LEU A 348 -3.58 -4.03 27.76
C LEU A 348 -2.70 -2.76 27.82
N VAL A 349 -3.25 -1.67 28.36
CA VAL A 349 -2.58 -0.38 28.52
C VAL A 349 -2.81 0.13 29.93
N THR A 350 -1.73 0.41 30.63
CA THR A 350 -1.78 0.96 31.99
C THR A 350 -2.13 2.46 31.98
N SER A 351 -2.73 2.97 33.06
CA SER A 351 -2.96 4.42 33.23
C SER A 351 -1.66 5.23 33.08
N ALA A 352 -0.52 4.68 33.53
CA ALA A 352 0.78 5.32 33.38
C ALA A 352 1.22 5.46 31.90
N GLU A 353 0.91 4.49 31.05
CA GLU A 353 1.19 4.58 29.60
C GLU A 353 0.29 5.61 28.91
N LYS A 354 -1.00 5.64 29.27
CA LYS A 354 -1.93 6.68 28.79
C LYS A 354 -1.43 8.07 29.19
N ALA A 355 -1.06 8.26 30.45
CA ALA A 355 -0.51 9.52 30.95
C ALA A 355 0.70 10.00 30.12
N LYS A 356 1.65 9.10 29.82
CA LYS A 356 2.84 9.42 29.02
C LYS A 356 2.50 9.89 27.62
N VAL A 357 1.55 9.25 26.94
CA VAL A 357 1.15 9.65 25.59
C VAL A 357 0.43 11.00 25.61
N TYR A 358 -0.53 11.19 26.52
CA TYR A 358 -1.22 12.48 26.65
C TYR A 358 -0.24 13.61 27.00
N TRP A 359 0.72 13.35 27.88
CA TRP A 359 1.80 14.29 28.19
C TRP A 359 2.65 14.63 26.95
N ARG A 360 3.10 13.62 26.21
CA ARG A 360 3.87 13.79 24.96
C ARG A 360 3.10 14.60 23.92
N MET A 361 1.80 14.34 23.78
CA MET A 361 0.90 15.10 22.91
C MET A 361 0.76 16.56 23.36
N ALA A 362 0.66 16.79 24.68
CA ALA A 362 0.63 18.12 25.26
C ALA A 362 1.90 18.91 24.94
N VAL A 363 3.07 18.28 25.07
CA VAL A 363 4.38 18.89 24.72
C VAL A 363 4.43 19.28 23.23
N ALA A 364 4.09 18.37 22.31
CA ALA A 364 4.07 18.67 20.88
C ALA A 364 3.07 19.80 20.55
N SER A 365 1.87 19.76 21.14
CA SER A 365 0.83 20.76 20.91
C SER A 365 1.24 22.14 21.43
N LYS A 366 1.95 22.20 22.57
CA LYS A 366 2.51 23.45 23.11
C LYS A 366 3.56 24.04 22.17
N ALA A 367 4.46 23.21 21.63
CA ALA A 367 5.48 23.65 20.68
C ALA A 367 4.89 24.21 19.37
N LEU A 368 3.73 23.69 18.95
CA LEU A 368 3.00 24.14 17.76
C LEU A 368 1.98 25.28 18.02
N ASP A 369 1.96 25.87 19.23
CA ASP A 369 0.95 26.84 19.70
C ASP A 369 -0.52 26.37 19.51
N ARG A 370 -0.76 25.06 19.58
CA ARG A 370 -2.11 24.46 19.51
C ARG A 370 -2.74 24.42 20.90
N ARG A 371 -3.11 25.59 21.42
CA ARG A 371 -3.49 25.80 22.83
C ARG A 371 -4.60 24.89 23.34
N GLN A 372 -5.70 24.77 22.60
CA GLN A 372 -6.84 23.94 23.02
C GLN A 372 -6.45 22.46 23.18
N VAL A 373 -5.64 21.94 22.25
CA VAL A 373 -5.18 20.54 22.28
C VAL A 373 -4.16 20.35 23.40
N TRP A 374 -3.23 21.30 23.56
CA TRP A 374 -2.28 21.29 24.67
C TRP A 374 -2.98 21.18 26.03
N VAL A 375 -3.93 22.07 26.31
CA VAL A 375 -4.67 22.10 27.58
C VAL A 375 -5.46 20.81 27.79
N ARG A 376 -6.21 20.35 26.78
CA ARG A 376 -6.99 19.12 26.86
C ARG A 376 -6.11 17.89 27.13
N SER A 377 -5.02 17.75 26.39
CA SER A 377 -4.09 16.63 26.55
C SER A 377 -3.38 16.67 27.89
N LEU A 378 -3.01 17.85 28.39
CA LEU A 378 -2.38 18.00 29.71
C LEU A 378 -3.33 17.61 30.84
N MET A 379 -4.59 18.06 30.81
CA MET A 379 -5.60 17.68 31.80
C MET A 379 -5.84 16.16 31.81
N LYS A 380 -5.94 15.53 30.64
CA LYS A 380 -6.05 14.07 30.54
C LYS A 380 -4.80 13.36 31.08
N ALA A 381 -3.60 13.87 30.81
CA ALA A 381 -2.37 13.32 31.36
C ALA A 381 -2.39 13.37 32.91
N TYR A 382 -2.81 14.50 33.47
CA TYR A 382 -2.96 14.69 34.92
C TYR A 382 -4.00 13.75 35.54
N SER A 383 -5.15 13.52 34.89
CA SER A 383 -6.15 12.57 35.41
C SER A 383 -5.62 11.13 35.51
N PHE A 384 -4.68 10.74 34.64
CA PHE A 384 -4.09 9.40 34.67
C PHE A 384 -2.87 9.27 35.59
N ALA A 385 -2.13 10.37 35.82
CA ALA A 385 -0.93 10.39 36.66
C ALA A 385 -0.81 11.72 37.44
N PRO A 386 -1.65 11.95 38.45
CA PRO A 386 -1.72 13.24 39.15
C PRO A 386 -0.49 13.54 40.02
N HIS A 387 0.32 12.52 40.32
CA HIS A 387 1.55 12.62 41.11
C HIS A 387 2.83 12.72 40.27
N ASP A 388 2.72 12.76 38.93
CA ASP A 388 3.88 12.96 38.08
C ASP A 388 4.37 14.42 38.18
N VAL A 389 5.62 14.59 38.62
CA VAL A 389 6.22 15.90 38.90
C VAL A 389 6.28 16.79 37.66
N ALA A 390 6.50 16.22 36.47
CA ALA A 390 6.56 17.01 35.24
C ALA A 390 5.19 17.53 34.85
N ILE A 391 4.15 16.68 34.97
CA ILE A 391 2.77 17.05 34.69
C ILE A 391 2.28 18.11 35.69
N GLN A 392 2.55 17.94 36.99
CA GLN A 392 2.18 18.91 38.03
C GLN A 392 2.76 20.31 37.76
N ARG A 393 4.07 20.39 37.48
CA ARG A 393 4.74 21.67 37.18
C ARG A 393 4.11 22.39 35.99
N GLU A 394 3.72 21.65 34.97
CA GLU A 394 3.11 22.22 33.78
C GLU A 394 1.65 22.64 34.03
N MET A 395 0.92 21.90 34.87
CA MET A 395 -0.42 22.30 35.34
C MET A 395 -0.37 23.61 36.14
N GLU A 396 0.56 23.75 37.09
CA GLU A 396 0.77 24.99 37.84
C GLU A 396 1.18 26.17 36.93
N ALA A 397 1.93 25.88 35.86
CA ALA A 397 2.27 26.90 34.86
C ALA A 397 1.04 27.31 34.03
N LEU A 398 0.17 26.36 33.68
CA LEU A 398 -1.08 26.63 32.98
C LEU A 398 -2.03 27.48 33.84
N GLU A 399 -2.24 27.11 35.11
CA GLU A 399 -3.09 27.85 36.06
C GLU A 399 -2.65 29.32 36.18
N ARG A 400 -1.36 29.57 36.37
CA ARG A 400 -0.81 30.94 36.42
C ARG A 400 -1.05 31.74 35.14
N ARG A 401 -1.06 31.10 33.97
CA ARG A 401 -1.33 31.79 32.68
C ARG A 401 -2.81 32.12 32.54
N LEU A 402 -3.69 31.27 33.07
CA LEU A 402 -5.13 31.53 33.11
C LEU A 402 -5.46 32.67 34.07
N GLU A 403 -4.88 32.68 35.26
CA GLU A 403 -5.05 33.75 36.25
C GLU A 403 -4.63 35.13 35.71
N LYS A 404 -3.56 35.16 34.90
CA LYS A 404 -3.07 36.39 34.25
C LYS A 404 -3.87 36.79 33.01
N GLY A 405 -4.84 35.99 32.58
CA GLY A 405 -5.58 36.23 31.34
C GLY A 405 -4.75 36.06 30.06
N GLU A 406 -3.58 35.42 30.15
CA GLU A 406 -2.68 35.16 29.01
C GLU A 406 -3.17 33.99 28.14
N LEU A 407 -4.12 33.20 28.65
CA LEU A 407 -4.81 32.16 27.91
C LEU A 407 -6.33 32.34 28.03
N VAL A 408 -7.01 32.28 26.89
CA VAL A 408 -8.47 32.10 26.82
C VAL A 408 -8.68 30.70 26.26
N ILE A 409 -9.33 29.82 27.04
CA ILE A 409 -9.58 28.42 26.67
C ILE A 409 -10.78 28.31 25.76
#